data_AF-A0A970HT01-F1
#
_entry.id   AF-A0A970HT01-F1
#
_cell.length_a   1.000
_cell.length_b   1.000
_cell.length_c   1.000
_cell.angle_alpha   90.00
_cell.angle_beta   90.00
_cell.angle_gamma   90.00
#
_symmetry.space_group_name_H-M   'P 1'
#
loop_
_entity.id
_entity.type
_entity.pdbx_description
1 polymer ?
#
loop_
_entity_poly.entity_id
_entity_poly.type
_entity_poly.pdbx_seq_one_letter_code
_entity_poly.pdbx_strand_id
1 'polypeptide(L)'
;MRNRLIAIAISAVLAAFCLVPAVSAANSSYITYKVVAGDSLWKIAVKHEIGVSEIISANPQIKNPNLIYPGDTVYIPSIDSKVLDLESQVVSLVNAERAKYGLPALKMDWELSRVARYKSQDMRDLGYFSHTSPTYGSPFDMMKKFGLSYRYAGENIAKGFSTPSAVVKGWMNSEGHRANILNKNFTKIGVGYVADGNYWTQMFIG
;
A
#
# COMPACT_ATOMS: atom_id res chain seq x y z
N MET A 1 18.43 -54.75 60.38
CA MET A 1 17.12 -55.06 59.78
C MET A 1 17.09 -54.46 58.38
N ARG A 2 16.77 -55.28 57.36
CA ARG A 2 16.64 -54.91 55.94
C ARG A 2 15.62 -53.77 55.75
N ASN A 3 15.93 -52.77 54.92
CA ASN A 3 14.98 -51.97 54.14
C ASN A 3 15.76 -51.14 53.10
N ARG A 4 15.82 -51.56 51.83
CA ARG A 4 14.88 -51.36 50.71
C ARG A 4 15.33 -50.18 49.82
N LEU A 5 15.84 -50.55 48.65
CA LEU A 5 16.07 -49.69 47.48
C LEU A 5 14.79 -48.93 47.11
N ILE A 6 14.91 -47.62 46.86
CA ILE A 6 13.94 -46.86 46.07
C ILE A 6 14.71 -46.28 44.89
N ALA A 7 14.47 -46.85 43.71
CA ALA A 7 14.88 -46.29 42.44
C ALA A 7 13.96 -45.09 42.13
N ILE A 8 14.54 -43.90 41.97
CA ILE A 8 13.81 -42.73 41.46
C ILE A 8 14.08 -42.65 39.97
N ALA A 9 13.05 -42.98 39.18
CA ALA A 9 13.03 -42.78 37.74
C ALA A 9 12.96 -41.27 37.45
N ILE A 10 13.98 -40.73 36.78
CA ILE A 10 13.98 -39.36 36.26
C ILE A 10 13.13 -39.38 34.98
N SER A 11 11.88 -38.92 35.07
CA SER A 11 11.06 -38.64 33.88
C SER A 11 11.57 -37.36 33.21
N ALA A 12 12.24 -37.51 32.07
CA ALA A 12 12.55 -36.39 31.19
C ALA A 12 11.26 -35.97 30.45
N VAL A 13 10.63 -34.88 30.90
CA VAL A 13 9.59 -34.20 30.14
C VAL A 13 10.27 -33.40 29.03
N LEU A 14 10.25 -33.93 27.80
CA LEU A 14 10.58 -33.14 26.61
C LEU A 14 9.46 -32.10 26.40
N ALA A 15 9.70 -30.86 26.83
CA ALA A 15 8.88 -29.74 26.42
C ALA A 15 9.15 -29.45 24.94
N ALA A 16 8.27 -29.90 24.06
CA ALA A 16 8.26 -29.50 22.67
C ALA A 16 7.93 -28.00 22.58
N PHE A 17 8.95 -27.17 22.49
CA PHE A 17 8.80 -25.75 22.15
C PHE A 17 8.32 -25.66 20.70
N CYS A 18 7.01 -25.58 20.49
CA CYS A 18 6.46 -25.09 19.23
C CYS A 18 6.83 -23.61 19.12
N LEU A 19 7.98 -23.33 18.49
CA LEU A 19 8.30 -22.01 17.97
C LEU A 19 7.30 -21.68 16.86
N VAL A 20 6.16 -21.11 17.25
CA VAL A 20 5.32 -20.39 16.29
C VAL A 20 6.15 -19.18 15.85
N PRO A 21 6.46 -19.02 14.55
CA PRO A 21 7.11 -17.80 14.11
C PRO A 21 6.17 -16.65 14.46
N ALA A 22 6.65 -15.73 15.30
CA ALA A 22 5.95 -14.48 15.55
C ALA A 22 5.88 -13.77 14.20
N VAL A 23 4.69 -13.77 13.59
CA VAL A 23 4.41 -12.92 12.45
C VAL A 23 4.69 -11.51 12.95
N SER A 24 5.75 -10.87 12.44
CA SER A 24 5.98 -9.46 12.72
C SER A 24 4.76 -8.72 12.23
N ALA A 25 3.90 -8.31 13.17
CA ALA A 25 2.91 -7.29 12.91
C ALA A 25 3.72 -6.09 12.42
N ALA A 26 3.62 -5.77 11.14
CA ALA A 26 4.10 -4.50 10.64
C ALA A 26 3.58 -3.44 11.60
N ASN A 27 4.48 -2.69 12.26
CA ASN A 27 4.13 -1.61 13.17
C ASN A 27 3.24 -0.63 12.41
N SER A 28 1.93 -0.88 12.46
CA SER A 28 0.94 -0.07 11.77
C SER A 28 0.90 1.21 12.58
N SER A 29 1.55 2.23 12.04
CA SER A 29 1.51 3.55 12.65
C SER A 29 0.10 4.08 12.43
N TYR A 30 -0.51 4.59 13.49
CA TYR A 30 -1.86 5.14 13.45
C TYR A 30 -1.79 6.60 13.88
N ILE A 31 -2.50 7.45 13.15
CA ILE A 31 -2.91 8.75 13.66
C ILE A 31 -4.13 8.50 14.54
N THR A 32 -4.04 8.96 15.79
CA THR A 32 -5.20 8.92 16.70
C THR A 32 -6.03 10.17 16.45
N TYR A 33 -7.27 9.99 15.99
CA TYR A 33 -8.20 11.09 15.71
C TYR A 33 -9.36 11.09 16.70
N LYS A 34 -9.72 12.27 17.19
CA LYS A 34 -10.90 12.48 18.04
C LYS A 34 -12.05 12.98 17.19
N VAL A 35 -13.12 12.20 17.13
CA VAL A 35 -14.33 12.51 16.37
C VAL A 35 -14.93 13.81 16.89
N VAL A 36 -15.34 14.69 15.99
CA VAL A 36 -16.08 15.91 16.31
C VAL A 36 -17.48 15.90 15.68
N ALA A 37 -18.35 16.80 16.11
CA ALA A 37 -19.71 16.89 15.60
C ALA A 37 -19.72 17.10 14.07
N GLY A 38 -20.49 16.28 13.37
CA GLY A 38 -20.62 16.33 11.90
C GLY A 38 -19.62 15.45 11.14
N ASP A 39 -18.70 14.77 11.83
CA ASP A 39 -17.83 13.78 11.22
C ASP A 39 -18.58 12.52 10.76
N SER A 40 -18.03 11.91 9.73
CA SER A 40 -18.29 10.52 9.36
C SER A 40 -16.96 9.86 9.02
N LEU A 41 -16.88 8.52 9.07
CA LEU A 41 -15.66 7.83 8.65
C LEU A 41 -15.26 8.18 7.22
N TRP A 42 -16.22 8.48 6.34
CA TRP A 42 -15.96 8.98 4.99
C TRP A 42 -15.28 10.35 4.98
N LYS A 43 -15.77 11.32 5.75
CA LYS A 43 -15.14 12.66 5.83
C LYS A 43 -13.73 12.57 6.39
N ILE A 44 -13.54 11.73 7.41
CA ILE A 44 -12.23 11.48 8.02
C ILE A 44 -11.29 10.83 6.98
N ALA A 45 -11.74 9.79 6.28
CA ALA A 45 -10.98 9.11 5.24
C ALA A 45 -10.50 10.07 4.15
N VAL A 46 -11.40 10.90 3.61
CA VAL A 46 -11.07 11.91 2.59
C VAL A 46 -10.05 12.93 3.11
N LYS A 47 -10.24 13.43 4.34
CA LYS A 47 -9.32 14.39 4.96
C LYS A 47 -7.91 13.84 5.15
N HIS A 48 -7.79 12.55 5.38
CA HIS A 48 -6.52 11.86 5.63
C HIS A 48 -6.00 11.08 4.42
N GLU A 49 -6.61 11.25 3.24
CA GLU A 49 -6.24 10.59 1.98
C GLU A 49 -6.07 9.06 2.12
N ILE A 50 -7.00 8.45 2.85
CA ILE A 50 -7.06 7.00 3.07
C ILE A 50 -8.44 6.45 2.73
N GLY A 51 -8.54 5.14 2.49
CA GLY A 51 -9.83 4.51 2.26
C GLY A 51 -10.63 4.28 3.54
N VAL A 52 -11.95 4.41 3.44
CA VAL A 52 -12.87 4.13 4.55
C VAL A 52 -12.73 2.68 5.04
N SER A 53 -12.54 1.73 4.13
CA SER A 53 -12.34 0.31 4.44
C SER A 53 -11.12 0.05 5.33
N GLU A 54 -10.05 0.83 5.17
CA GLU A 54 -8.83 0.73 5.97
C GLU A 54 -9.03 1.29 7.35
N ILE A 55 -9.76 2.41 7.45
CA ILE A 55 -10.17 2.93 8.76
C ILE A 55 -11.05 1.89 9.45
N ILE A 56 -12.02 1.28 8.77
CA ILE A 56 -12.87 0.24 9.38
C ILE A 56 -12.03 -0.94 9.86
N SER A 57 -11.13 -1.46 9.03
CA SER A 57 -10.26 -2.60 9.37
C SER A 57 -9.34 -2.30 10.56
N ALA A 58 -8.86 -1.07 10.67
CA ALA A 58 -8.02 -0.60 11.77
C ALA A 58 -8.78 -0.33 13.08
N ASN A 59 -10.11 -0.28 13.03
CA ASN A 59 -10.95 0.06 14.17
C ASN A 59 -11.97 -1.05 14.50
N PRO A 60 -11.53 -2.26 14.89
CA PRO A 60 -12.44 -3.36 15.24
C PRO A 60 -13.33 -3.06 16.47
N GLN A 61 -13.01 -2.00 17.22
CA GLN A 61 -13.85 -1.48 18.30
C GLN A 61 -15.10 -0.76 17.79
N ILE A 62 -15.09 -0.19 16.58
CA ILE A 62 -16.25 0.48 15.97
C ILE A 62 -17.15 -0.60 15.36
N LYS A 63 -18.20 -0.99 16.10
CA LYS A 63 -19.11 -2.07 15.67
C LYS A 63 -20.01 -1.68 14.52
N ASN A 64 -20.43 -0.42 14.47
CA ASN A 64 -21.20 0.13 13.37
C ASN A 64 -20.42 1.29 12.72
N PRO A 65 -19.76 1.06 11.57
CA PRO A 65 -19.01 2.09 10.86
C PRO A 65 -19.80 3.35 10.49
N ASN A 66 -21.13 3.26 10.41
CA ASN A 66 -21.99 4.40 10.10
C ASN A 66 -22.34 5.23 11.33
N LEU A 67 -21.92 4.82 12.52
CA LEU A 67 -22.30 5.44 13.79
C LEU A 67 -21.06 5.68 14.66
N ILE A 68 -20.51 6.88 14.54
CA ILE A 68 -19.45 7.41 15.39
C ILE A 68 -19.96 8.65 16.12
N TYR A 69 -19.49 8.88 17.34
CA TYR A 69 -19.93 9.98 18.19
C TYR A 69 -18.78 10.93 18.53
N PRO A 70 -19.06 12.23 18.74
CA PRO A 70 -18.05 13.17 19.21
C PRO A 70 -17.33 12.65 20.47
N GLY A 71 -16.01 12.70 20.46
CA GLY A 71 -15.14 12.17 21.53
C GLY A 71 -14.63 10.75 21.29
N ASP A 72 -15.26 9.99 20.39
CA ASP A 72 -14.78 8.67 19.97
C ASP A 72 -13.35 8.76 19.43
N THR A 73 -12.57 7.71 19.70
CA THR A 73 -11.23 7.56 19.14
C THR A 73 -11.29 6.71 17.87
N VAL A 74 -10.82 7.29 16.77
CA VAL A 74 -10.62 6.60 15.48
C VAL A 74 -9.13 6.50 15.21
N TYR A 75 -8.64 5.28 14.98
CA TYR A 75 -7.28 4.99 14.54
C TYR A 75 -7.22 5.04 13.02
N ILE A 76 -6.56 6.06 12.49
CA ILE A 76 -6.40 6.23 11.05
C ILE A 76 -5.05 5.64 10.68
N PRO A 77 -4.98 4.59 9.84
CA PRO A 77 -3.69 4.07 9.41
C PRO A 77 -2.88 5.19 8.75
N SER A 78 -1.63 5.36 9.16
CA SER A 78 -0.73 6.33 8.56
C SER A 78 0.27 5.63 7.67
N ILE A 79 0.45 6.17 6.47
CA ILE A 79 1.53 5.76 5.57
C ILE A 79 2.83 6.39 6.09
N ASP A 80 3.94 5.66 6.02
CA ASP A 80 5.25 6.22 6.36
C ASP A 80 5.52 7.46 5.49
N SER A 81 5.78 8.59 6.14
CA SER A 81 6.16 9.85 5.48
C SER A 81 7.26 9.67 4.43
N LYS A 82 8.23 8.78 4.67
CA LYS A 82 9.30 8.48 3.73
C LYS A 82 8.76 7.83 2.46
N VAL A 83 7.75 6.95 2.56
CA VAL A 83 7.10 6.34 1.39
C VAL A 83 6.38 7.40 0.57
N LEU A 84 5.64 8.31 1.22
CA LEU A 84 4.97 9.42 0.55
C LEU A 84 5.98 10.35 -0.17
N ASP A 85 7.10 10.66 0.47
CA ASP A 85 8.17 11.47 -0.13
C ASP A 85 8.79 10.79 -1.35
N LEU A 86 8.98 9.47 -1.31
CA LEU A 86 9.48 8.68 -2.44
C LEU A 86 8.49 8.66 -3.61
N GLU A 87 7.19 8.45 -3.34
CA GLU A 87 6.11 8.50 -4.33
C GLU A 87 6.05 9.88 -5.02
N SER A 88 6.10 10.97 -4.23
CA SER A 88 6.10 12.35 -4.71
C SER A 88 7.33 12.68 -5.57
N GLN A 89 8.51 12.19 -5.18
CA GLN A 89 9.73 12.34 -5.98
C GLN A 89 9.61 11.63 -7.34
N VAL A 90 9.02 10.43 -7.40
CA VAL A 90 8.77 9.74 -8.67
C VAL A 90 7.85 10.58 -9.57
N VAL A 91 6.76 11.13 -9.04
CA VAL A 91 5.85 12.01 -9.80
C VAL A 91 6.59 13.23 -10.34
N SER A 92 7.42 13.87 -9.50
CA SER A 92 8.21 15.05 -9.88
C SER A 92 9.17 14.73 -11.02
N LEU A 93 9.87 13.60 -10.95
CA LEU A 93 10.80 13.13 -11.98
C LEU A 93 10.07 12.76 -13.28
N VAL A 94 8.92 12.09 -13.20
CA VAL A 94 8.06 11.82 -14.37
C VAL A 94 7.62 13.11 -15.05
N ASN A 95 7.20 14.10 -14.28
CA ASN A 95 6.80 15.40 -14.82
C ASN A 95 7.99 16.17 -15.43
N ALA A 96 9.19 16.03 -14.86
CA ALA A 96 10.41 16.56 -15.48
C ALA A 96 10.72 15.88 -16.82
N GLU A 97 10.51 14.56 -16.95
CA GLU A 97 10.64 13.87 -18.24
C GLU A 97 9.58 14.36 -19.24
N ARG A 98 8.31 14.45 -18.83
CA ARG A 98 7.22 14.95 -19.68
C ARG A 98 7.47 16.37 -20.19
N ALA A 99 8.02 17.25 -19.36
CA ALA A 99 8.36 18.62 -19.73
C ALA A 99 9.37 18.69 -20.89
N LYS A 100 10.34 17.76 -20.97
CA LYS A 100 11.31 17.68 -22.08
C LYS A 100 10.65 17.43 -23.43
N TYR A 101 9.44 16.87 -23.43
CA TYR A 101 8.63 16.59 -24.62
C TYR A 101 7.48 17.59 -24.81
N GLY A 102 7.47 18.70 -24.06
CA GLY A 102 6.43 19.71 -24.14
C GLY A 102 5.04 19.23 -23.68
N LEU A 103 5.01 18.20 -22.83
CA LEU A 103 3.75 17.63 -22.32
C LEU A 103 3.35 18.31 -21.00
N PRO A 104 2.04 18.48 -20.74
CA PRO A 104 1.56 18.99 -19.47
C PRO A 104 1.91 18.02 -18.32
N ALA A 105 2.18 18.59 -17.16
CA ALA A 105 2.40 17.83 -15.93
C ALA A 105 1.15 17.03 -15.56
N LEU A 106 1.36 15.79 -15.13
CA LEU A 106 0.33 14.96 -14.53
C LEU A 106 0.07 15.42 -13.10
N LYS A 107 -1.20 15.53 -12.74
CA LYS A 107 -1.62 15.82 -11.36
C LYS A 107 -1.52 14.55 -10.52
N MET A 108 -0.84 14.60 -9.39
CA MET A 108 -0.85 13.50 -8.44
C MET A 108 -2.27 13.31 -7.89
N ASP A 109 -2.75 12.07 -7.89
CA ASP A 109 -4.07 11.70 -7.42
C ASP A 109 -3.94 10.66 -6.30
N TRP A 110 -4.36 11.03 -5.08
CA TRP A 110 -4.12 10.23 -3.89
C TRP A 110 -4.89 8.91 -3.90
N GLU A 111 -6.09 8.88 -4.50
CA GLU A 111 -6.89 7.66 -4.66
C GLU A 111 -6.18 6.70 -5.62
N LEU A 112 -5.63 7.21 -6.72
CA LEU A 112 -4.84 6.42 -7.65
C LEU A 112 -3.53 5.92 -7.02
N SER A 113 -2.83 6.75 -6.25
CA SER A 113 -1.64 6.33 -5.49
C SER A 113 -1.97 5.23 -4.48
N ARG A 114 -3.12 5.34 -3.82
CA ARG A 114 -3.64 4.28 -2.94
C ARG A 114 -3.80 2.96 -3.69
N VAL A 115 -4.42 2.96 -4.88
CA VAL A 115 -4.54 1.74 -5.70
C VAL A 115 -3.18 1.19 -6.11
N ALA A 116 -2.25 2.05 -6.52
CA ALA A 116 -0.88 1.66 -6.88
C ALA A 116 -0.11 1.05 -5.68
N ARG A 117 -0.34 1.53 -4.46
CA ARG A 117 0.21 0.94 -3.22
C ARG A 117 -0.35 -0.46 -2.99
N TYR A 118 -1.67 -0.64 -3.10
CA TYR A 118 -2.28 -1.97 -3.01
C TYR A 118 -1.73 -2.93 -4.05
N LYS A 119 -1.49 -2.46 -5.28
CA LYS A 119 -0.89 -3.29 -6.34
C LYS A 119 0.53 -3.72 -5.99
N SER A 120 1.35 -2.80 -5.48
CA SER A 120 2.73 -3.08 -5.06
C SER A 120 2.77 -4.05 -3.88
N GLN A 121 1.85 -3.87 -2.93
CA GLN A 121 1.69 -4.75 -1.76
C GLN A 121 1.21 -6.15 -2.16
N ASP A 122 0.25 -6.25 -3.08
CA ASP A 122 -0.24 -7.53 -3.61
C ASP A 122 0.86 -8.31 -4.34
N MET A 123 1.69 -7.63 -5.17
CA MET A 123 2.88 -8.24 -5.78
C MET A 123 3.87 -8.78 -4.75
N ARG A 124 4.10 -8.00 -3.69
CA ARG A 124 5.00 -8.38 -2.59
C ARG A 124 4.47 -9.59 -1.82
N ASP A 125 3.21 -9.55 -1.38
CA ASP A 125 2.62 -10.55 -0.48
C ASP A 125 2.41 -11.90 -1.17
N LEU A 126 2.03 -11.88 -2.45
CA LEU A 126 1.76 -13.10 -3.22
C LEU A 126 2.98 -13.55 -4.04
N GLY A 127 4.11 -12.85 -3.94
CA GLY A 127 5.37 -13.25 -4.58
C GLY A 127 5.33 -13.28 -6.10
N TYR A 128 4.59 -12.36 -6.75
CA TYR A 128 4.49 -12.29 -8.21
C TYR A 128 4.94 -10.93 -8.77
N PHE A 129 5.23 -10.88 -10.07
CA PHE A 129 5.55 -9.64 -10.76
C PHE A 129 4.89 -9.64 -12.15
N SER A 130 3.68 -9.09 -12.22
CA SER A 130 2.84 -9.06 -13.40
C SER A 130 1.83 -7.92 -13.33
N HIS A 131 1.37 -7.42 -14.47
CA HIS A 131 0.26 -6.47 -14.53
C HIS A 131 -1.04 -7.09 -13.97
N THR A 132 -1.30 -8.36 -14.25
CA THR A 132 -2.49 -9.05 -13.75
C THR A 132 -2.28 -9.51 -12.30
N SER A 133 -3.12 -9.00 -11.40
CA SER A 133 -3.19 -9.44 -10.01
C SER A 133 -4.05 -10.70 -9.87
N PRO A 134 -3.60 -11.73 -9.11
CA PRO A 134 -4.43 -12.86 -8.73
C PRO A 134 -5.66 -12.46 -7.89
N THR A 135 -5.54 -11.39 -7.11
CA THR A 135 -6.58 -10.88 -6.20
C THR A 135 -7.54 -9.93 -6.93
N TYR A 136 -7.00 -8.99 -7.70
CA TYR A 136 -7.74 -7.85 -8.22
C TYR A 136 -8.03 -7.92 -9.72
N GLY A 137 -7.38 -8.79 -10.49
CA GLY A 137 -7.49 -8.86 -11.95
C GLY A 137 -6.53 -7.90 -12.66
N SER A 138 -6.93 -7.37 -13.82
CA SER A 138 -6.11 -6.39 -14.54
C SER A 138 -5.99 -5.08 -13.74
N PRO A 139 -4.99 -4.21 -14.01
CA PRO A 139 -4.91 -2.90 -13.37
C PRO A 139 -6.16 -2.05 -13.60
N PHE A 140 -6.83 -2.25 -14.74
CA PHE A 140 -8.07 -1.57 -15.10
C PHE A 140 -9.25 -2.02 -14.24
N ASP A 141 -9.38 -3.33 -14.01
CA ASP A 141 -10.37 -3.89 -13.10
C ASP A 141 -10.12 -3.44 -11.67
N MET A 142 -8.85 -3.40 -11.26
CA MET A 142 -8.45 -2.93 -9.95
C MET A 142 -8.85 -1.48 -9.71
N MET A 143 -8.52 -0.56 -10.63
CA MET A 143 -8.95 0.84 -10.52
C MET A 143 -10.48 0.97 -10.42
N LYS A 144 -11.24 0.23 -11.24
CA LYS A 144 -12.71 0.24 -11.19
C LYS A 144 -13.26 -0.30 -9.86
N LYS A 145 -12.72 -1.41 -9.36
CA LYS A 145 -13.11 -2.01 -8.06
C LYS A 145 -12.87 -1.05 -6.90
N PHE A 146 -11.86 -0.20 -7.00
CA PHE A 146 -11.55 0.84 -6.01
C PHE A 146 -12.36 2.13 -6.23
N GLY A 147 -13.29 2.17 -7.19
CA GLY A 147 -14.19 3.29 -7.43
C GLY A 147 -13.64 4.37 -8.36
N LEU A 148 -12.47 4.18 -8.97
CA LEU A 148 -11.89 5.15 -9.89
C LEU A 148 -12.58 5.07 -11.26
N SER A 149 -12.88 6.25 -11.82
CA SER A 149 -13.44 6.41 -13.15
C SER A 149 -12.43 7.07 -14.08
N TYR A 150 -12.33 6.57 -15.32
CA TYR A 150 -11.38 7.05 -16.31
C TYR A 150 -11.86 6.71 -17.73
N ARG A 151 -11.36 7.44 -18.73
CA ARG A 151 -11.50 7.10 -20.15
C ARG A 151 -10.27 6.39 -20.67
N TYR A 152 -9.10 6.81 -20.19
CA TYR A 152 -7.81 6.20 -20.51
C TYR A 152 -7.13 5.76 -19.22
N ALA A 153 -6.45 4.63 -19.26
CA ALA A 153 -5.65 4.15 -18.15
C ALA A 153 -4.37 3.46 -18.63
N GLY A 154 -3.34 3.46 -17.77
CA GLY A 154 -2.08 2.77 -18.02
C GLY A 154 -1.38 2.39 -16.72
N GLU A 155 -0.45 1.44 -16.79
CA GLU A 155 0.34 0.98 -15.65
C GLU A 155 1.80 0.76 -16.06
N ASN A 156 2.73 1.21 -15.21
CA ASN A 156 4.11 0.76 -15.21
C ASN A 156 4.42 0.09 -13.87
N ILE A 157 5.07 -1.07 -13.90
CA ILE A 157 5.54 -1.75 -12.68
C ILE A 157 7.06 -1.91 -12.72
N ALA A 158 7.70 -1.89 -11.57
CA ALA A 158 9.13 -2.16 -11.42
C ALA A 158 9.41 -2.82 -10.07
N LYS A 159 10.50 -3.57 -9.97
CA LYS A 159 10.99 -4.13 -8.71
C LYS A 159 12.51 -4.04 -8.60
N GLY A 160 13.04 -3.96 -7.38
CA GLY A 160 14.49 -3.98 -7.12
C GLY A 160 15.21 -2.62 -7.26
N PHE A 161 14.54 -1.57 -7.70
CA PHE A 161 15.12 -0.22 -7.75
C PHE A 161 15.02 0.46 -6.39
N SER A 162 16.15 0.86 -5.81
CA SER A 162 16.18 1.43 -4.45
C SER A 162 15.88 2.93 -4.38
N THR A 163 15.80 3.64 -5.51
CA THR A 163 15.60 5.10 -5.53
C THR A 163 14.61 5.55 -6.60
N PRO A 164 13.92 6.69 -6.37
CA PRO A 164 13.02 7.30 -7.37
C PRO A 164 13.70 7.58 -8.72
N SER A 165 14.94 8.10 -8.69
CA SER A 165 15.69 8.39 -9.91
C SER A 165 16.02 7.12 -10.71
N ALA A 166 16.44 6.05 -10.02
CA ALA A 166 16.79 4.79 -10.68
C ALA A 166 15.56 4.14 -11.32
N VAL A 167 14.40 4.13 -10.65
CA VAL A 167 13.18 3.52 -11.20
C VAL A 167 12.62 4.32 -12.38
N VAL A 168 12.62 5.66 -12.30
CA VAL A 168 12.18 6.51 -13.42
C VAL A 168 13.09 6.35 -14.62
N LYS A 169 14.41 6.31 -14.42
CA LYS A 169 15.37 5.98 -15.48
C LYS A 169 15.10 4.60 -16.09
N GLY A 170 14.79 3.60 -15.25
CA GLY A 170 14.41 2.26 -15.69
C GLY A 170 13.18 2.27 -16.61
N TRP A 171 12.11 2.97 -16.22
CA TRP A 171 10.92 3.11 -17.06
C TRP A 171 11.19 3.89 -18.35
N MET A 172 11.96 4.98 -18.31
CA MET A 172 12.28 5.76 -19.51
C MET A 172 13.16 5.02 -20.52
N ASN A 173 13.97 4.07 -20.06
CA ASN A 173 14.79 3.21 -20.93
C ASN A 173 13.99 2.04 -21.55
N SER A 174 12.74 1.83 -21.13
CA SER A 174 11.86 0.80 -21.67
C SER A 174 10.80 1.43 -22.56
N GLU A 175 10.71 1.01 -23.81
CA GLU A 175 9.83 1.64 -24.80
C GLU A 175 8.37 1.66 -24.35
N GLY A 176 7.83 0.53 -23.88
CA GLY A 176 6.44 0.43 -23.42
C GLY A 176 6.15 1.31 -22.19
N HIS A 177 7.04 1.30 -21.20
CA HIS A 177 6.85 2.12 -20.00
C HIS A 177 6.99 3.62 -20.28
N ARG A 178 7.96 4.00 -21.13
CA ARG A 178 8.13 5.37 -21.61
C ARG A 178 6.90 5.84 -22.41
N ALA A 179 6.32 4.98 -23.24
CA ALA A 179 5.11 5.32 -23.98
C ALA A 179 3.94 5.69 -23.05
N ASN A 180 3.78 4.98 -21.92
CA ASN A 180 2.81 5.36 -20.89
C ASN A 180 3.13 6.73 -20.27
N ILE A 181 4.38 6.96 -19.84
CA ILE A 181 4.81 8.23 -19.22
C ILE A 181 4.56 9.42 -20.15
N LEU A 182 4.79 9.26 -21.46
CA LEU A 182 4.66 10.32 -22.46
C LEU A 182 3.28 10.35 -23.14
N ASN A 183 2.33 9.53 -22.69
CA ASN A 183 0.99 9.53 -23.28
C ASN A 183 0.27 10.85 -22.96
N LYS A 184 -0.24 11.50 -24.01
CA LYS A 184 -0.96 12.79 -23.94
C LYS A 184 -2.36 12.66 -23.35
N ASN A 185 -2.95 11.47 -23.39
CA ASN A 185 -4.30 11.24 -22.91
C ASN A 185 -4.39 11.18 -21.39
N PHE A 186 -3.26 11.00 -20.69
CA PHE A 186 -3.24 10.98 -19.23
C PHE A 186 -3.14 12.39 -18.66
N THR A 187 -3.89 12.63 -17.60
CA THR A 187 -3.94 13.91 -16.86
C THR A 187 -3.58 13.73 -15.38
N LYS A 188 -3.68 12.49 -14.87
CA LYS A 188 -3.40 12.15 -13.48
C LYS A 188 -2.43 10.98 -13.37
N ILE A 189 -1.69 10.95 -12.26
CA ILE A 189 -0.76 9.89 -11.89
C ILE A 189 -0.93 9.51 -10.43
N GLY A 190 -0.85 8.21 -10.15
CA GLY A 190 -0.68 7.68 -8.80
C GLY A 190 0.55 6.80 -8.76
N VAL A 191 1.32 6.90 -7.68
CA VAL A 191 2.52 6.09 -7.46
C VAL A 191 2.35 5.33 -6.16
N GLY A 192 2.73 4.06 -6.17
CA GLY A 192 2.78 3.23 -4.97
C GLY A 192 4.14 2.58 -4.81
N TYR A 193 4.63 2.56 -3.57
CA TYR A 193 5.91 1.93 -3.22
C TYR A 193 5.79 1.00 -2.00
N VAL A 194 6.43 -0.17 -2.10
CA VAL A 194 6.63 -1.10 -0.98
C VAL A 194 8.13 -1.41 -0.87
N ALA A 195 8.71 -1.06 0.29
CA ALA A 195 10.14 -1.14 0.53
C ALA A 195 10.69 -2.57 0.53
N ASP A 196 9.94 -3.51 1.09
CA ASP A 196 10.30 -4.93 1.07
C ASP A 196 10.29 -5.45 -0.37
N GLY A 197 11.47 -5.72 -0.93
CA GLY A 197 11.65 -6.08 -2.35
C GLY A 197 11.62 -4.91 -3.34
N ASN A 198 11.47 -3.67 -2.86
CA ASN A 198 11.42 -2.44 -3.68
C ASN A 198 10.41 -2.51 -4.84
N TYR A 199 9.15 -2.81 -4.54
CA TYR A 199 8.09 -2.84 -5.55
C TYR A 199 7.56 -1.43 -5.80
N TRP A 200 7.50 -1.05 -7.07
CA TRP A 200 6.97 0.22 -7.53
C TRP A 200 5.86 -0.01 -8.54
N THR A 201 4.79 0.77 -8.40
CA THR A 201 3.71 0.85 -9.37
C THR A 201 3.44 2.31 -9.71
N GLN A 202 3.39 2.64 -10.99
CA GLN A 202 2.79 3.88 -11.49
C GLN A 202 1.50 3.53 -12.20
N MET A 203 0.42 4.20 -11.83
CA MET A 203 -0.83 4.15 -12.57
C MET A 203 -1.15 5.53 -13.12
N PHE A 204 -1.75 5.55 -14.30
CA PHE A 204 -2.12 6.76 -15.02
C PHE A 204 -3.59 6.72 -15.37
N ILE A 205 -4.28 7.86 -15.29
CA ILE A 205 -5.65 8.00 -15.79
C ILE A 205 -5.86 9.33 -16.51
N GLY A 206 -6.86 9.38 -17.39
CA GLY A 206 -7.35 10.59 -18.05
C GLY A 206 -8.74 10.42 -18.66
#